data_AF-A0A5J4Q0V2-F1
#
_entry.id   AF-A0A5J4Q0V2-F1
#
_cell.length_a   1.000
_cell.length_b   1.000
_cell.length_c   1.000
_cell.angle_alpha   90.00
_cell.angle_beta   90.00
_cell.angle_gamma   90.00
#
_symmetry.space_group_name_H-M   'P 1'
#
loop_
_entity.id
_entity.type
_entity.pdbx_description
1 polymer ?
#
loop_
_entity_poly.entity_id
_entity_poly.type
_entity_poly.pdbx_seq_one_letter_code
_entity_poly.pdbx_strand_id
1 'polypeptide(L)'
;MPNVIVRGIPNAVTCLNLFSGCIACVMAFEAKYEWAAIFIILSAIFDFFDGMLARLLKVYASIGKELDSLADDISFGMAPALILFSLLKEVLYPAYLLGLKDYIPYLAFLIAVFSALRLAKFNVDERQ
;
A
#
# COMPACT_ATOMS: atom_id res chain seq x y z
N MET A 1 -31.54 -4.23 -9.73
CA MET A 1 -30.42 -4.38 -8.78
C MET A 1 -29.24 -4.93 -9.55
N PRO A 2 -28.04 -4.33 -9.52
CA PRO A 2 -26.89 -4.89 -10.22
C PRO A 2 -26.56 -6.29 -9.67
N ASN A 3 -26.32 -7.25 -10.56
CA ASN A 3 -26.01 -8.64 -10.21
C ASN A 3 -24.78 -8.72 -9.29
N VAL A 4 -24.75 -9.72 -8.39
CA VAL A 4 -23.65 -9.97 -7.45
C VAL A 4 -22.28 -9.99 -8.14
N ILE A 5 -22.24 -10.54 -9.36
CA ILE A 5 -21.05 -10.60 -10.21
C ILE A 5 -20.54 -9.19 -10.57
N VAL A 6 -21.43 -8.26 -10.92
CA VAL A 6 -21.08 -6.88 -11.29
C VAL A 6 -20.58 -6.10 -10.08
N ARG A 7 -21.08 -6.41 -8.88
CA ARG A 7 -20.60 -5.81 -7.62
C ARG A 7 -19.21 -6.30 -7.19
N GLY A 8 -18.81 -7.50 -7.62
CA GLY A 8 -17.51 -8.09 -7.26
C GLY A 8 -16.33 -7.63 -8.12
N ILE A 9 -16.60 -7.01 -9.27
CA ILE A 9 -15.54 -6.59 -10.21
C ILE A 9 -14.58 -5.55 -9.59
N PRO A 10 -15.05 -4.45 -8.95
CA PRO A 10 -14.15 -3.49 -8.32
C PRO A 10 -13.30 -4.14 -7.23
N ASN A 11 -13.92 -4.91 -6.33
CA ASN A 11 -13.22 -5.59 -5.24
C ASN A 11 -12.16 -6.59 -5.75
N ALA A 12 -12.41 -7.26 -6.89
CA ALA A 12 -11.42 -8.14 -7.49
C ALA A 12 -10.19 -7.36 -7.99
N VAL A 13 -10.39 -6.16 -8.54
CA VAL A 13 -9.30 -5.29 -8.97
C VAL A 13 -8.54 -4.72 -7.77
N THR A 14 -9.23 -4.36 -6.68
CA THR A 14 -8.60 -3.99 -5.41
C THR A 14 -7.74 -5.13 -4.83
N CYS A 15 -8.19 -6.39 -4.95
CA CYS A 15 -7.37 -7.55 -4.59
C CYS A 15 -6.11 -7.69 -5.46
N LEU A 16 -6.15 -7.28 -6.74
CA LEU A 16 -4.97 -7.26 -7.61
C LEU A 16 -4.01 -6.13 -7.24
N ASN A 17 -4.52 -4.97 -6.82
CA ASN A 17 -3.72 -3.90 -6.20
C ASN A 17 -2.98 -4.45 -4.98
N LEU A 18 -3.71 -5.03 -4.02
CA LEU A 18 -3.15 -5.63 -2.81
C LEU A 18 -2.11 -6.72 -3.12
N PHE A 19 -2.40 -7.62 -4.06
CA PHE A 19 -1.48 -8.67 -4.45
C PHE A 19 -0.18 -8.11 -5.03
N SER A 20 -0.27 -7.07 -5.86
CA SER A 20 0.90 -6.38 -6.42
C SER A 20 1.70 -5.66 -5.33
N GLY A 21 1.03 -5.06 -4.34
CA GLY A 21 1.66 -4.44 -3.17
C GLY A 21 2.44 -5.46 -2.32
N CYS A 22 1.88 -6.66 -2.12
CA CYS A 22 2.57 -7.76 -1.45
C CYS A 22 3.83 -8.21 -2.21
N ILE A 23 3.77 -8.29 -3.55
CA ILE A 23 4.95 -8.62 -4.36
C ILE A 23 6.00 -7.52 -4.24
N ALA A 24 5.60 -6.24 -4.26
CA ALA A 24 6.52 -5.13 -4.05
C ALA A 24 7.24 -5.23 -2.69
N CYS A 25 6.52 -5.60 -1.63
CA CYS A 25 7.08 -5.84 -0.31
C CYS A 25 8.15 -6.94 -0.34
N VAL A 26 7.88 -8.07 -1.00
CA VAL A 26 8.86 -9.17 -1.14
C VAL A 26 10.09 -8.72 -1.94
N MET A 27 9.90 -8.00 -3.05
CA MET A 27 11.01 -7.48 -3.85
C MET A 27 11.87 -6.48 -3.06
N ALA A 28 11.26 -5.67 -2.20
CA ALA A 28 11.98 -4.77 -1.30
C ALA A 28 12.84 -5.54 -0.28
N PHE A 29 12.35 -6.67 0.24
CA PHE A 29 13.13 -7.56 1.11
C PHE A 29 14.30 -8.24 0.38
N GLU A 30 14.12 -8.58 -0.90
CA GLU A 30 15.19 -9.15 -1.74
C GLU A 30 16.18 -8.08 -2.26
N ALA A 31 16.10 -6.84 -1.79
CA ALA A 31 16.90 -5.69 -2.26
C ALA A 31 16.76 -5.41 -3.78
N LYS A 32 15.67 -5.87 -4.40
CA LYS A 32 15.33 -5.63 -5.81
C LYS A 32 14.48 -4.38 -5.94
N TYR A 33 15.07 -3.22 -5.64
CA TYR A 33 14.35 -1.94 -5.55
C TYR A 33 13.65 -1.51 -6.84
N GLU A 34 14.25 -1.78 -8.00
CA GLU A 34 13.64 -1.49 -9.31
C GLU A 34 12.33 -2.26 -9.52
N TRP A 35 12.34 -3.56 -9.21
CA TRP A 35 11.15 -4.40 -9.30
C TRP A 35 10.10 -3.98 -8.27
N ALA A 36 10.51 -3.66 -7.04
CA ALA A 36 9.59 -3.16 -6.02
C ALA A 36 8.88 -1.88 -6.49
N ALA A 37 9.60 -0.93 -7.10
CA ALA A 37 9.02 0.28 -7.66
C ALA A 37 8.04 0.00 -8.82
N ILE A 38 8.38 -0.93 -9.73
CA ILE A 38 7.50 -1.34 -10.83
C ILE A 38 6.18 -1.91 -10.28
N PHE A 39 6.24 -2.77 -9.25
CA PHE A 39 5.03 -3.34 -8.65
C PHE A 39 4.19 -2.30 -7.90
N ILE A 40 4.81 -1.30 -7.25
CA ILE A 40 4.07 -0.17 -6.65
C ILE A 40 3.34 0.65 -7.72
N ILE A 41 3.98 0.91 -8.86
CA ILE A 41 3.35 1.59 -9.99
C ILE A 41 2.19 0.75 -10.54
N LEU A 42 2.38 -0.57 -10.65
CA LEU A 42 1.34 -1.49 -11.08
C LEU A 42 0.14 -1.50 -10.13
N SER A 43 0.38 -1.48 -8.81
CA SER A 43 -0.64 -1.30 -7.78
C SER A 43 -1.45 -0.01 -7.98
N ALA A 44 -0.78 1.12 -8.26
CA ALA A 44 -1.45 2.40 -8.54
C ALA A 44 -2.31 2.36 -9.80
N ILE A 45 -1.91 1.58 -10.81
CA ILE A 45 -2.74 1.39 -11.99
C ILE A 45 -4.01 0.63 -11.60
N PHE A 46 -3.90 -0.47 -10.85
CA PHE A 46 -5.07 -1.25 -10.43
C PHE A 46 -6.02 -0.45 -9.53
N ASP A 47 -5.49 0.33 -8.59
CA ASP A 47 -6.23 1.26 -7.75
C ASP A 47 -7.04 2.28 -8.58
N PHE A 48 -6.41 2.87 -9.59
CA PHE A 48 -7.12 3.78 -10.48
C PHE A 48 -8.27 3.08 -11.23
N PHE A 49 -8.05 1.82 -11.65
CA PHE A 49 -9.07 1.03 -12.36
C PHE A 49 -10.24 0.64 -11.46
N ASP A 50 -10.03 0.23 -10.20
CA ASP A 50 -11.13 -0.15 -9.32
C ASP A 50 -12.03 1.04 -8.97
N GLY A 51 -11.45 2.22 -8.71
CA GLY A 51 -12.18 3.45 -8.43
C GLY A 51 -12.92 3.98 -9.66
N MET A 52 -12.40 3.74 -10.86
CA MET A 52 -13.11 4.01 -12.10
C MET A 52 -14.28 3.04 -12.30
N LEU A 53 -14.08 1.74 -12.05
CA LEU A 53 -15.11 0.70 -12.20
C LEU A 53 -16.23 0.86 -11.16
N ALA A 54 -15.91 1.21 -9.92
CA ALA A 54 -16.89 1.49 -8.87
C ALA A 54 -17.82 2.65 -9.26
N ARG A 55 -17.25 3.74 -9.79
CA ARG A 55 -18.02 4.90 -10.29
C ARG A 55 -18.86 4.55 -11.51
N LEU A 56 -18.31 3.82 -12.48
CA LEU A 56 -19.01 3.43 -13.70
C LEU A 56 -20.20 2.50 -13.41
N LEU A 57 -20.02 1.53 -12.52
CA LEU A 57 -21.03 0.52 -12.18
C LEU A 57 -22.04 1.02 -11.13
N LYS A 58 -21.83 2.21 -10.55
CA LYS A 58 -22.64 2.79 -9.45
C LYS A 58 -22.82 1.81 -8.28
N VAL A 59 -21.79 1.01 -8.02
CA VAL A 59 -21.78 0.06 -6.90
C VAL A 59 -20.93 0.65 -5.80
N TYR A 60 -21.58 1.27 -4.83
CA TYR A 60 -20.96 1.75 -3.60
C TYR A 60 -21.23 0.73 -2.51
N ALA A 61 -20.37 -0.28 -2.40
CA ALA A 61 -20.41 -1.22 -1.30
C ALA A 61 -19.46 -0.72 -0.19
N SER A 62 -19.95 -0.60 1.05
CA SER A 62 -19.14 -0.16 2.19
C SER A 62 -17.89 -1.02 2.39
N ILE A 63 -18.00 -2.33 2.13
CA ILE A 63 -16.87 -3.26 2.17
C ILE A 63 -15.78 -2.94 1.13
N GLY A 64 -16.15 -2.40 -0.04
CA GLY A 64 -15.19 -2.04 -1.08
C GLY A 64 -14.32 -0.86 -0.64
N LYS A 65 -14.93 0.17 -0.03
CA LYS A 65 -14.22 1.34 0.50
C LYS A 65 -13.19 0.96 1.56
N GLU A 66 -13.56 0.06 2.49
CA GLU A 66 -12.62 -0.40 3.51
C GLU A 66 -11.51 -1.28 2.92
N LEU A 67 -11.85 -2.18 1.99
CA LEU A 67 -10.88 -3.04 1.32
C LEU A 67 -9.86 -2.23 0.52
N ASP A 68 -10.32 -1.18 -0.16
CA ASP A 68 -9.52 -0.23 -0.92
C ASP A 68 -8.48 0.46 -0.02
N SER A 69 -8.92 1.01 1.11
CA SER A 69 -8.02 1.63 2.08
C SER A 69 -6.99 0.66 2.68
N LEU A 70 -7.37 -0.61 2.91
CA LEU A 70 -6.44 -1.63 3.37
C LEU A 70 -5.43 -2.02 2.29
N ALA A 71 -5.85 -2.10 1.03
CA ALA A 71 -4.97 -2.37 -0.11
C ALA A 71 -3.98 -1.21 -0.31
N ASP A 72 -4.46 0.02 -0.24
CA ASP A 72 -3.66 1.24 -0.33
C ASP A 72 -2.58 1.33 0.74
N ASP A 73 -2.90 0.97 1.98
CA ASP A 73 -1.91 1.02 3.05
C ASP A 73 -0.77 0.02 2.81
N ILE A 74 -1.06 -1.15 2.24
CA ILE A 74 -0.03 -2.13 1.89
C ILE A 74 0.80 -1.67 0.69
N SER A 75 0.14 -1.21 -0.38
CA SER A 75 0.80 -0.81 -1.63
C SER A 75 1.59 0.49 -1.51
N PHE A 76 1.08 1.48 -0.77
CA PHE A 76 1.65 2.83 -0.69
C PHE A 76 2.19 3.22 0.69
N GLY A 77 1.83 2.50 1.75
CA GLY A 77 2.39 2.68 3.09
C GLY A 77 3.52 1.67 3.35
N MET A 78 3.17 0.38 3.33
CA MET A 78 4.06 -0.70 3.73
C MET A 78 5.17 -0.97 2.71
N ALA A 79 4.87 -1.06 1.41
CA ALA A 79 5.89 -1.34 0.41
C ALA A 79 7.01 -0.25 0.39
N PRO A 80 6.70 1.06 0.40
CA PRO A 80 7.74 2.09 0.55
C PRO A 80 8.49 2.03 1.88
N ALA A 81 7.80 1.72 2.98
CA ALA A 81 8.44 1.55 4.29
C ALA A 81 9.48 0.42 4.27
N LEU A 82 9.20 -0.69 3.57
CA LEU A 82 10.14 -1.80 3.42
C LEU A 82 11.34 -1.45 2.54
N ILE A 83 11.13 -0.71 1.45
CA ILE A 83 12.23 -0.22 0.62
C ILE A 83 13.17 0.63 1.48
N LEU A 84 12.61 1.58 2.24
CA LEU A 84 13.40 2.44 3.12
C LEU A 84 14.09 1.64 4.24
N PHE A 85 13.43 0.65 4.83
CA PHE A 85 14.02 -0.25 5.83
C PHE A 85 15.25 -0.98 5.28
N SER A 86 15.16 -1.54 4.07
CA SER A 86 16.26 -2.24 3.42
C SER A 86 17.41 -1.28 3.10
N LEU A 87 17.11 -0.09 2.56
CA LEU A 87 18.11 0.94 2.30
C LEU A 87 18.82 1.40 3.59
N LEU A 88 18.08 1.62 4.68
CA LEU A 88 18.65 2.02 5.96
C LEU A 88 19.55 0.93 6.57
N LYS A 89 19.40 -0.34 6.20
CA LYS A 89 20.32 -1.40 6.61
C LYS A 89 21.63 -1.38 5.82
N GLU A 90 21.60 -0.96 4.56
CA GLU A 90 22.77 -0.88 3.69
C GLU A 90 23.60 0.40 3.90
N VAL A 91 23.00 1.45 4.47
CA VAL A 91 23.68 2.72 4.73
C VAL A 91 24.85 2.56 5.72
N LEU A 92 25.95 3.25 5.41
CA LEU A 92 27.09 3.38 6.32
C LEU A 92 26.78 4.40 7.43
N TYR A 93 26.67 3.92 8.65
CA TYR A 93 26.46 4.77 9.82
C TYR A 93 27.79 5.32 10.35
N PRO A 94 27.83 6.60 10.76
CA PRO A 94 29.00 7.16 11.43
C PRO A 94 29.21 6.52 12.81
N ALA A 95 30.44 6.58 13.33
CA ALA A 95 30.85 5.84 14.54
C ALA A 95 29.99 6.11 15.77
N TYR A 96 29.44 7.33 15.92
CA TYR A 96 28.57 7.69 17.04
C TYR A 96 27.15 7.09 16.96
N LEU A 97 26.72 6.64 15.78
CA LEU A 97 25.41 6.01 15.54
C LEU A 97 25.49 4.48 15.45
N LEU A 98 26.68 3.90 15.53
CA LEU A 98 26.90 2.47 15.34
C LEU A 98 26.10 1.60 16.33
N GLY A 99 25.95 2.07 17.58
CA GLY A 99 25.15 1.38 18.61
C GLY A 99 23.64 1.39 18.35
N LEU A 100 23.16 2.25 17.47
CA LEU A 100 21.74 2.36 17.07
C LEU A 100 21.46 1.79 15.68
N LYS A 101 22.50 1.33 14.96
CA LYS A 101 22.42 0.84 13.58
C LYS A 101 21.33 -0.21 13.38
N ASP A 102 21.17 -1.13 14.34
CA ASP A 102 20.20 -2.21 14.21
C ASP A 102 18.76 -1.76 14.49
N TYR A 103 18.57 -0.62 15.16
CA TYR A 103 17.26 -0.10 15.56
C TYR A 103 16.71 0.98 14.61
N ILE A 104 17.58 1.80 14.01
CA ILE A 104 17.19 2.90 13.12
C ILE A 104 16.32 2.46 11.93
N PRO A 105 16.61 1.34 11.23
CA PRO A 105 15.81 0.90 10.10
C PRO A 105 14.33 0.72 10.44
N TYR A 106 14.00 0.28 11.66
CA TYR A 106 12.61 0.06 12.09
C TYR A 106 11.77 1.35 12.11
N LEU A 107 12.41 2.53 12.16
CA LEU A 107 11.70 3.81 12.05
C LEU A 107 11.03 3.98 10.68
N ALA A 108 11.49 3.26 9.63
CA ALA A 108 10.85 3.29 8.33
C ALA A 108 9.37 2.85 8.38
N PHE A 109 9.00 1.95 9.30
CA PHE A 109 7.62 1.50 9.47
C PHE A 109 6.67 2.59 9.98
N LEU A 110 7.19 3.72 10.48
CA LEU A 110 6.36 4.88 10.78
C LEU A 110 5.63 5.41 9.54
N ILE A 111 6.19 5.22 8.34
CA ILE A 111 5.51 5.58 7.08
C ILE A 111 4.19 4.81 6.95
N ALA A 112 4.22 3.49 7.17
CA ALA A 112 3.03 2.66 7.15
C ALA A 112 2.03 3.07 8.25
N VAL A 113 2.52 3.33 9.48
CA VAL A 113 1.65 3.79 10.59
C VAL A 113 0.94 5.10 10.25
N PHE A 114 1.67 6.10 9.73
CA PHE A 114 1.08 7.40 9.39
C PHE A 114 0.18 7.32 8.15
N SER A 115 0.50 6.44 7.19
CA SER A 115 -0.36 6.10 6.05
C SER A 115 -1.70 5.54 6.52
N ALA A 116 -1.69 4.52 7.36
CA ALA A 116 -2.89 3.92 7.94
C ALA A 116 -3.72 4.95 8.72
N LEU A 117 -3.08 5.79 9.55
CA LEU A 117 -3.77 6.85 10.29
C LEU A 117 -4.41 7.89 9.37
N ARG A 118 -3.76 8.25 8.26
CA ARG A 118 -4.33 9.16 7.25
C ARG A 118 -5.57 8.56 6.61
N LEU A 119 -5.48 7.30 6.17
CA LEU A 119 -6.58 6.57 5.52
C LEU A 119 -7.75 6.35 6.48
N ALA A 120 -7.50 5.96 7.73
CA ALA A 120 -8.54 5.81 8.74
C ALA A 120 -9.30 7.12 9.00
N LYS A 121 -8.59 8.26 9.10
CA LYS A 121 -9.23 9.57 9.24
C LYS A 121 -10.07 9.92 8.01
N PHE A 122 -9.57 9.62 6.82
CA PHE A 122 -10.28 9.85 5.56
C PHE A 122 -11.55 8.99 5.46
N ASN A 123 -11.52 7.74 5.92
CA ASN A 123 -12.68 6.85 5.87
C ASN A 123 -13.84 7.28 6.77
N VAL A 124 -13.52 7.88 7.92
CA VAL A 124 -14.49 8.33 8.94
C VAL A 124 -15.02 9.74 8.67
N ASP A 125 -14.39 10.54 7.81
CA ASP A 125 -14.87 11.89 7.50
C ASP A 125 -16.16 11.83 6.65
N GLU A 126 -17.30 12.14 7.28
CA GLU A 126 -18.64 12.12 6.67
C GLU A 126 -18.88 13.27 5.67
N ARG A 127 -17.91 14.15 5.45
CA ARG A 127 -18.01 15.30 4.52
C ARG A 127 -17.76 14.92 3.05
N GLN A 128 -17.64 13.64 2.73
CA GLN A 128 -17.29 13.11 1.41
C GLN A 128 -18.43 12.37 0.72
#